data_AF-A0A550JKK6-F1
#
_entry.id   AF-A0A550JKK6-F1
#
_cell.length_a   1.000
_cell.length_b   1.000
_cell.length_c   1.000
_cell.angle_alpha   90.00
_cell.angle_beta   90.00
_cell.angle_gamma   90.00
#
_symmetry.space_group_name_H-M   'P 1'
#
loop_
_entity.id
_entity.type
_entity.pdbx_description
1 polymer ?
#
loop_
_entity_poly.entity_id
_entity_poly.type
_entity_poly.pdbx_seq_one_letter_code
_entity_poly.pdbx_strand_id
1 'polypeptide(L)' 'MEFLLSLLGVWMIIEGIPWFLSPGGMKNALRQMLSLPDKSLRLMGAVLMFAGLLTVYLVRG' A
#
# COMPACT_ATOMS: atom_id res chain seq x y z
N MET A 1 20.85 -10.06 -3.86
CA MET A 1 20.49 -8.66 -3.53
C MET A 1 19.73 -7.97 -4.65
N GLU A 2 20.02 -8.28 -5.92
CA GLU A 2 19.38 -7.66 -7.09
C GLU A 2 17.85 -7.82 -7.14
N PHE A 3 17.32 -8.98 -6.72
CA PHE A 3 15.87 -9.22 -6.68
C PHE A 3 15.13 -8.25 -5.74
N LEU A 4 15.65 -8.05 -4.52
CA LEU A 4 15.03 -7.15 -3.54
C LEU A 4 15.08 -5.70 -4.02
N LEU A 5 16.21 -5.28 -4.60
CA LEU A 5 16.38 -3.93 -5.16
C LEU A 5 15.44 -3.69 -6.35
N SER A 6 15.26 -4.69 -7.21
CA SER A 6 14.35 -4.60 -8.35
C SER A 6 12.89 -4.52 -7.87
N LEU A 7 12.50 -5.33 -6.89
CA LEU A 7 11.16 -5.30 -6.31
C LEU A 7 10.86 -3.94 -5.65
N LEU A 8 11.84 -3.40 -4.92
CA LEU A 8 11.76 -2.07 -4.33
C LEU A 8 11.60 -0.99 -5.40
N GLY A 9 12.37 -1.06 -6.49
CA GLY A 9 12.26 -0.12 -7.61
C GLY A 9 10.88 -0.13 -8.26
N VAL A 10 10.31 -1.32 -8.51
CA VAL A 10 8.94 -1.46 -9.04
C VAL A 10 7.92 -0.89 -8.05
N TRP A 11 8.08 -1.17 -6.75
CA TRP A 11 7.21 -0.63 -5.72
C TRP A 11 7.22 0.91 -5.69
N MET A 12 8.40 1.54 -5.79
CA MET A 12 8.53 2.99 -5.86
C MET A 12 7.82 3.60 -7.07
N ILE A 13 7.88 2.94 -8.24
CA ILE A 13 7.15 3.40 -9.43
C ILE A 13 5.64 3.33 -9.19
N ILE A 14 5.13 2.21 -8.70
CA ILE A 14 3.70 2.03 -8.41
C ILE A 14 3.21 3.06 -7.41
N GLU A 15 3.97 3.28 -6.34
CA GLU A 15 3.62 4.25 -5.30
C GLU A 15 3.68 5.69 -5.83
N GLY A 16 4.58 6.00 -6.77
CA GLY A 16 4.70 7.31 -7.41
C GLY A 16 3.58 7.65 -8.40
N ILE A 17 2.94 6.65 -9.03
CA ILE A 17 1.91 6.87 -10.06
C ILE A 17 0.73 7.73 -9.55
N PRO A 18 0.09 7.43 -8.40
CA PRO A 18 -1.00 8.25 -7.87
C PRO A 18 -0.61 9.71 -7.63
N TRP A 19 0.62 9.93 -7.13
CA TRP A 19 1.14 11.28 -6.88
C TRP A 19 1.37 12.07 -8.18
N PHE A 20 1.82 11.39 -9.24
CA PHE A 20 2.07 12.00 -10.54
C PHE A 20 0.79 12.26 -11.34
N LEU A 21 -0.10 11.27 -11.43
CA LEU A 21 -1.33 11.35 -12.24
C LEU A 21 -2.42 12.22 -11.59
N SER A 22 -2.59 12.15 -10.28
CA SER A 22 -3.66 12.87 -9.59
C SER A 22 -3.24 13.30 -8.17
N PRO A 23 -2.37 14.31 -8.05
CA PRO A 23 -1.94 14.83 -6.75
C PRO A 23 -3.13 15.39 -5.93
N GLY A 24 -4.16 15.93 -6.59
CA GLY A 24 -5.37 16.38 -5.94
C GLY A 24 -6.19 15.23 -5.35
N GLY A 25 -6.36 14.14 -6.11
CA GLY A 25 -7.04 12.92 -5.64
C GLY A 25 -6.33 12.31 -4.45
N MET A 26 -5.00 12.21 -4.50
CA MET A 26 -4.19 11.69 -3.39
C MET A 26 -4.31 12.56 -2.13
N LYS A 27 -4.23 13.90 -2.26
CA LYS A 27 -4.45 14.81 -1.12
C LYS A 27 -5.84 14.66 -0.50
N ASN A 28 -6.87 14.44 -1.31
CA ASN A 28 -8.23 14.21 -0.82
C ASN A 28 -8.36 12.87 -0.10
N ALA A 29 -7.78 11.79 -0.65
CA ALA A 29 -7.75 10.48 -0.01
C ALA A 29 -7.06 10.54 1.36
N LEU A 30 -5.92 11.23 1.47
CA LEU A 30 -5.22 11.42 2.74
C LEU A 30 -6.06 12.20 3.76
N ARG A 31 -6.79 13.25 3.34
CA ARG A 31 -7.71 13.96 4.24
C ARG A 31 -8.84 13.07 4.73
N GLN A 32 -9.37 12.20 3.88
CA GLN A 32 -10.38 11.22 4.31
C GLN A 32 -9.79 10.24 5.33
N MET A 33 -8.55 9.77 5.12
CA MET A 33 -7.87 8.90 6.08
C MET A 33 -7.69 9.57 7.45
N LEU A 34 -7.37 10.86 7.49
CA LEU A 34 -7.24 11.62 8.74
C LEU A 34 -8.56 11.76 9.51
N SER A 35 -9.70 11.66 8.82
CA SER A 35 -11.02 11.69 9.45
C SER A 35 -11.47 10.34 10.02
N LEU A 36 -10.78 9.25 9.67
CA LEU A 36 -11.10 7.93 10.18
C LEU A 36 -10.48 7.71 11.56
N PRO A 37 -11.18 7.03 12.49
CA PRO A 37 -10.61 6.66 13.79
C PRO A 37 -9.38 5.74 13.63
N ASP A 38 -8.38 5.92 14.48
CA ASP A 38 -7.15 5.10 14.50
C ASP A 38 -7.42 3.59 14.51
N LYS A 39 -8.48 3.16 15.22
CA LYS A 39 -8.88 1.75 15.28
C LYS A 39 -9.24 1.20 13.90
N SER A 40 -9.93 1.98 13.08
CA SER A 40 -10.31 1.59 11.72
C SER A 40 -9.10 1.52 10.79
N LEU A 41 -8.18 2.49 10.88
CA LEU A 41 -6.91 2.45 10.14
C LEU A 41 -6.09 1.22 10.50
N ARG A 42 -5.97 0.90 11.79
CA ARG A 42 -5.24 -0.28 12.27
C ARG A 42 -5.87 -1.58 11.78
N LEU A 43 -7.20 -1.69 11.82
CA LEU A 43 -7.90 -2.88 11.34
C LEU A 43 -7.71 -3.06 9.82
N MET A 44 -7.84 -1.98 9.05
CA MET A 44 -7.59 -2.00 7.60
C MET A 44 -6.15 -2.43 7.30
N GLY A 45 -5.17 -1.87 8.01
CA GLY A 45 -3.77 -2.28 7.89
C GLY A 45 -3.55 -3.76 8.24
N ALA A 46 -4.16 -4.24 9.32
CA ALA A 46 -4.08 -5.65 9.70
C ALA A 46 -4.65 -6.58 8.62
N VAL A 47 -5.83 -6.26 8.09
CA VAL A 47 -6.47 -7.04 7.01
C VAL A 47 -5.58 -7.08 5.77
N LEU A 48 -5.00 -5.93 5.37
CA LEU A 48 -4.07 -5.87 4.24
C LEU A 48 -2.81 -6.71 4.48
N MET A 49 -2.21 -6.65 5.68
CA MET A 49 -1.06 -7.46 6.03
C MET A 49 -1.38 -8.96 5.96
N PHE A 50 -2.48 -9.41 6.55
CA PHE A 50 -2.88 -10.82 6.51
C PHE A 50 -3.23 -11.29 5.11
N ALA A 51 -3.92 -10.47 4.32
CA ALA A 51 -4.21 -10.79 2.92
C ALA A 51 -2.92 -10.91 2.08
N GLY A 52 -1.95 -10.01 2.29
CA GLY A 52 -0.63 -10.10 1.67
C GLY A 52 0.11 -11.37 2.07
N LEU A 53 0.10 -11.71 3.36
CA LEU A 53 0.73 -12.93 3.89
C LEU A 53 0.09 -14.20 3.31
N LEU A 54 -1.24 -14.25 3.24
CA LEU A 54 -1.99 -15.32 2.60
C LEU A 54 -1.63 -15.44 1.12
N THR A 55 -1.53 -14.32 0.40
CA THR A 55 -1.16 -14.31 -1.02
C THR A 55 0.25 -14.87 -1.23
N VAL A 56 1.21 -14.44 -0.41
CA VAL A 56 2.58 -14.97 -0.46
C VAL A 56 2.59 -16.47 -0.16
N TYR A 57 1.80 -16.92 0.82
CA TYR A 57 1.69 -18.34 1.16
C TYR A 57 1.09 -19.15 0.02
N LEU A 58 0.04 -18.68 -0.66
CA LEU A 58 -0.57 -19.39 -1.77
C LEU A 58 0.29 -19.44 -3.04
N VAL A 59 1.11 -18.41 -3.28
CA VAL A 59 1.97 -18.32 -4.48
C VAL A 59 3.29 -19.08 -4.28
N ARG A 60 3.78 -19.18 -3.04
CA ARG A 60 5.05 -19.87 -2.72
C ARG A 60 4.88 -21.24 -2.07
N GLY A 61 3.69 -21.55 -1.57
CA GLY A 61 3.33 -22.82 -0.93
C GLY A 61 2.90 -23.89 -1.91
#